data_AF-A0A1F5SZB1-F1
#
_entry.id   AF-A0A1F5SZB1-F1
#
_cell.length_a   1.000
_cell.length_b   1.000
_cell.length_c   1.000
_cell.angle_alpha   90.00
_cell.angle_beta   90.00
_cell.angle_gamma   90.00
#
_symmetry.space_group_name_H-M   'P 1'
#
loop_
_entity.id
_entity.type
_entity.pdbx_description
1 polymer ?
#
loop_
_entity_poly.entity_id
_entity_poly.type
_entity_poly.pdbx_seq_one_letter_code
_entity_poly.pdbx_strand_id
1 'polypeptide(L)'
;MSLAGLIGYMIIIVFVLCMASWVMFIVTWKNPENYFYKFRYLFRLVSLLTTCAILFSSLYLEFGDKYKSDVLTINEFGQVSRGSTFCFNQCINIPVEYSIDNYVTLNNCILRFQATAVVSNEHLRLLAEQFNWTNLDKPQTVKQSEWILQKLFYTAVSRAESSVQSNFNSVACTGAEAIPLRSLQVYIETNLNAHLNLFGYVLESLPKVTLE
;
A
#
# COMPACT_ATOMS: atom_id res chain seq x y z
N MET A 1 17.31 7.42 17.42
CA MET A 1 17.87 7.27 16.06
C MET A 1 16.72 6.84 15.17
N SER A 2 16.39 7.61 14.12
CA SER A 2 15.30 7.21 13.20
C SER A 2 15.72 6.00 12.35
N LEU A 3 14.76 5.18 11.93
CA LEU A 3 14.99 4.01 11.07
C LEU A 3 15.75 4.41 9.78
N ALA A 4 15.42 5.57 9.22
CA ALA A 4 16.11 6.17 8.08
C ALA A 4 17.59 6.49 8.36
N GLY A 5 17.91 6.98 9.57
CA GLY A 5 19.29 7.25 9.97
C GLY A 5 20.13 5.96 10.13
N LEU A 6 19.49 4.87 10.55
CA LEU A 6 20.14 3.56 10.71
C LEU A 6 20.44 2.92 9.35
N ILE A 7 19.52 3.05 8.39
CA ILE A 7 19.70 2.62 7.00
C ILE A 7 20.80 3.45 6.31
N GLY A 8 20.77 4.78 6.46
CA GLY A 8 21.81 5.65 5.88
C GLY A 8 23.22 5.31 6.38
N TYR A 9 23.35 5.00 7.66
CA TYR A 9 24.63 4.60 8.25
C TYR A 9 25.12 3.23 7.73
N MET A 10 24.21 2.27 7.54
CA MET A 10 24.53 0.96 6.95
C MET A 10 25.02 1.10 5.50
N ILE A 11 24.41 1.96 4.70
CA ILE A 11 24.82 2.22 3.31
C ILE A 11 26.24 2.79 3.26
N ILE A 12 26.57 3.74 4.14
CA ILE A 12 27.92 4.35 4.21
C ILE A 12 28.97 3.30 4.58
N ILE A 13 28.70 2.44 5.57
CA ILE A 13 29.62 1.37 5.96
C ILE A 13 29.86 0.40 4.79
N VAL A 14 28.80 -0.03 4.12
CA VAL A 14 28.91 -0.94 2.97
C VAL A 14 29.71 -0.29 1.84
N PHE A 15 29.48 0.99 1.56
CA PHE A 15 30.21 1.73 0.53
C PHE A 15 31.72 1.85 0.85
N VAL A 16 32.07 2.16 2.10
CA VAL A 16 33.46 2.24 2.56
C VAL A 16 34.14 0.87 2.46
N LEU A 17 33.44 -0.21 2.84
CA LEU A 17 33.95 -1.58 2.71
C LEU A 17 34.12 -1.99 1.24
N CYS A 18 33.21 -1.61 0.35
CA CYS A 18 33.35 -1.81 -1.10
C CYS A 18 34.58 -1.10 -1.65
N MET A 19 34.76 0.19 -1.33
CA MET A 19 35.92 0.97 -1.78
C MET A 19 37.23 0.39 -1.26
N ALA A 20 37.29 0.01 0.02
CA ALA A 20 38.46 -0.64 0.60
C ALA A 20 38.78 -1.98 -0.08
N SER A 21 37.76 -2.81 -0.35
CA SER A 21 37.91 -4.08 -1.07
C SER A 21 38.42 -3.87 -2.50
N TRP A 22 37.93 -2.85 -3.20
CA TRP A 22 38.33 -2.53 -4.57
C TRP A 22 39.77 -2.00 -4.66
N VAL A 23 40.18 -1.15 -3.70
CA VAL A 23 41.58 -0.68 -3.59
C VAL A 23 42.52 -1.84 -3.29
N MET A 24 42.17 -2.72 -2.34
CA MET A 24 42.96 -3.91 -2.02
C MET A 24 43.05 -4.88 -3.22
N PHE A 25 41.99 -5.00 -4.02
CA PHE A 25 42.00 -5.77 -5.27
C PHE A 25 43.01 -5.21 -6.28
N ILE A 26 43.04 -3.89 -6.52
CA ILE A 26 44.02 -3.29 -7.44
C ILE A 26 45.45 -3.48 -6.95
N VAL A 27 45.67 -3.25 -5.66
CA VAL A 27 47.00 -3.34 -5.03
C VAL A 27 47.54 -4.76 -5.08
N THR A 28 46.69 -5.77 -4.84
CA THR A 28 47.07 -7.19 -4.93
C THR A 28 47.19 -7.68 -6.37
N TRP A 29 46.48 -7.09 -7.33
CA TRP A 29 46.61 -7.42 -8.75
C TRP A 29 47.92 -6.90 -9.36
N LYS A 30 48.35 -5.67 -8.99
CA LYS A 30 49.57 -5.05 -9.53
C LYS A 30 50.87 -5.56 -8.89
N ASN A 31 50.83 -6.10 -7.67
CA ASN A 31 52.03 -6.57 -6.95
C ASN A 31 51.85 -8.01 -6.45
N PRO A 32 52.28 -9.03 -7.20
CA PRO A 32 52.12 -10.44 -6.83
C PRO A 32 52.98 -10.86 -5.62
N GLU A 33 54.01 -10.09 -5.26
CA GLU A 33 54.85 -10.32 -4.07
C GLU A 33 54.23 -9.77 -2.77
N ASN A 34 53.07 -9.13 -2.85
CA ASN A 34 52.45 -8.51 -1.70
C ASN A 34 51.90 -9.58 -0.73
N TYR A 35 52.11 -9.39 0.58
CA TYR A 35 51.71 -10.35 1.63
C TYR A 35 50.22 -10.72 1.57
N PHE A 36 49.38 -9.78 1.12
CA PHE A 36 47.94 -9.93 0.97
C PHE A 36 47.49 -10.70 -0.28
N TYR A 37 48.39 -11.07 -1.20
CA TYR A 37 48.06 -11.82 -2.41
C TYR A 37 47.40 -13.18 -2.11
N LYS A 38 47.77 -13.82 -0.99
CA LYS A 38 47.14 -15.07 -0.50
C LYS A 38 45.62 -14.91 -0.26
N PHE A 39 45.16 -13.70 0.04
CA PHE A 39 43.74 -13.41 0.32
C PHE A 39 42.96 -12.90 -0.91
N ARG A 40 43.56 -12.90 -2.11
CA ARG A 40 42.95 -12.33 -3.32
C ARG A 40 41.54 -12.86 -3.64
N TYR A 41 41.26 -14.13 -3.33
CA TYR A 41 39.97 -14.76 -3.60
C TYR A 41 38.90 -14.34 -2.58
N LEU A 42 39.29 -14.13 -1.33
CA LEU A 42 38.40 -13.64 -0.28
C LEU A 42 37.90 -12.23 -0.62
N PHE A 43 38.80 -11.34 -1.08
CA PHE A 43 38.41 -9.99 -1.51
C PHE A 43 37.48 -10.00 -2.74
N ARG A 44 37.72 -10.89 -3.70
CA ARG A 44 36.81 -11.07 -4.86
C ARG A 44 35.42 -11.52 -4.42
N LEU A 45 35.34 -12.49 -3.51
CA LEU A 45 34.08 -13.00 -3.00
C LEU A 45 33.30 -11.89 -2.26
N VAL A 46 33.97 -11.16 -1.36
CA VAL A 46 33.36 -10.05 -0.63
C VAL A 46 32.88 -8.95 -1.58
N SER A 47 33.69 -8.56 -2.55
CA SER A 47 33.33 -7.56 -3.56
C SER A 47 32.10 -7.98 -4.38
N LEU A 48 32.05 -9.25 -4.82
CA LEU A 48 30.93 -9.81 -5.58
C LEU A 48 29.65 -9.82 -4.74
N LEU A 49 29.72 -10.27 -3.48
CA LEU A 49 28.60 -10.29 -2.56
C LEU A 49 28.08 -8.89 -2.27
N THR A 50 28.97 -7.92 -2.04
CA THR A 50 28.56 -6.53 -1.82
C THR A 50 27.97 -5.87 -3.07
N THR A 51 28.50 -6.18 -4.26
CA THR A 51 27.95 -5.67 -5.52
C THR A 51 26.56 -6.22 -5.76
N CYS A 52 26.35 -7.52 -5.56
CA CYS A 52 25.02 -8.13 -5.57
C CYS A 52 24.11 -7.45 -4.54
N ALA A 53 24.56 -7.28 -3.30
CA ALA A 53 23.74 -6.66 -2.25
C ALA A 53 23.30 -5.24 -2.61
N ILE A 54 24.16 -4.42 -3.21
CA ILE A 54 23.82 -3.06 -3.67
C ILE A 54 22.82 -3.11 -4.83
N LEU A 55 23.01 -4.00 -5.81
CA LEU A 55 22.08 -4.19 -6.92
C LEU A 55 20.70 -4.66 -6.44
N PHE A 56 20.63 -5.61 -5.50
CA PHE A 56 19.36 -6.07 -4.93
C PHE A 56 18.73 -5.05 -3.97
N SER A 57 19.53 -4.23 -3.28
CA SER A 57 19.02 -3.18 -2.39
C SER A 57 18.45 -1.97 -3.15
N SER A 58 19.07 -1.61 -4.29
CA SER A 58 18.53 -0.57 -5.18
C SER A 58 17.22 -0.99 -5.82
N LEU A 59 17.10 -2.27 -6.21
CA LEU A 59 15.81 -2.90 -6.52
C LEU A 59 14.86 -2.69 -5.33
N TYR A 60 15.19 -3.11 -4.11
CA TYR A 60 14.28 -2.97 -2.97
C TYR A 60 13.83 -1.52 -2.67
N LEU A 61 14.68 -0.51 -2.87
CA LEU A 61 14.38 0.90 -2.60
C LEU A 61 13.52 1.60 -3.66
N GLU A 62 13.59 1.19 -4.93
CA GLU A 62 12.70 1.73 -6.00
C GLU A 62 11.23 1.31 -5.82
N PHE A 63 11.00 0.46 -4.83
CA PHE A 63 9.90 -0.47 -4.78
C PHE A 63 9.28 -0.47 -3.37
N GLY A 64 10.06 -0.36 -2.30
CA GLY A 64 9.63 -0.44 -0.89
C GLY A 64 8.55 0.52 -0.42
N ASP A 65 8.53 1.77 -0.91
CA ASP A 65 7.48 2.75 -0.54
C ASP A 65 6.35 2.83 -1.59
N LYS A 66 6.51 2.16 -2.74
CA LYS A 66 5.53 2.13 -3.85
C LYS A 66 4.63 0.89 -3.82
N TYR A 67 4.86 -0.02 -2.86
CA TYR A 67 4.19 -1.32 -2.71
C TYR A 67 2.97 -1.33 -1.78
N LYS A 68 2.14 -0.27 -1.80
CA LYS A 68 0.72 -0.43 -1.41
C LYS A 68 -0.12 -0.88 -2.60
N SER A 69 0.42 -1.78 -3.42
CA SER A 69 -0.29 -2.36 -4.56
C SER A 69 -0.28 -3.88 -4.47
N ASP A 70 -1.47 -4.47 -4.38
CA ASP A 70 -1.63 -5.90 -4.58
C ASP A 70 -1.83 -6.18 -6.07
N VAL A 71 -1.47 -7.38 -6.48
CA VAL A 71 -1.78 -7.87 -7.82
C VAL A 71 -2.91 -8.88 -7.72
N LEU A 72 -4.00 -8.64 -8.44
CA LEU A 72 -5.01 -9.66 -8.67
C LEU A 72 -4.59 -10.50 -9.87
N THR A 73 -4.58 -11.82 -9.67
CA THR A 73 -4.35 -12.81 -10.72
C THR A 73 -5.53 -13.75 -10.82
N ILE A 74 -5.82 -14.23 -12.03
CA ILE A 74 -6.80 -15.28 -12.27
C ILE A 74 -6.06 -16.52 -12.80
N ASN A 75 -6.32 -17.70 -12.22
CA ASN A 75 -5.73 -18.94 -12.73
C ASN A 75 -6.54 -19.50 -13.91
N GLU A 76 -6.05 -20.57 -14.54
CA GLU A 76 -6.69 -21.25 -15.66
C GLU A 76 -8.11 -21.79 -15.34
N PHE A 77 -8.42 -21.95 -14.05
CA PHE A 77 -9.73 -22.38 -13.55
C PHE A 77 -10.66 -21.21 -13.19
N GLY A 78 -10.25 -19.96 -13.45
CA GLY A 78 -11.04 -18.77 -13.13
C GLY A 78 -11.01 -18.35 -11.65
N GLN A 79 -10.14 -18.96 -10.83
CA GLN A 79 -9.98 -18.60 -9.43
C GLN A 79 -9.13 -17.34 -9.30
N VAL A 80 -9.64 -16.36 -8.56
CA VAL A 80 -8.96 -15.11 -8.25
C VAL A 80 -8.09 -15.26 -7.01
N SER A 81 -6.85 -14.79 -7.08
CA SER A 81 -5.91 -14.77 -5.95
C SER A 81 -5.14 -13.45 -5.89
N ARG A 82 -4.62 -13.13 -4.70
CA ARG A 82 -3.64 -12.06 -4.50
C ARG A 82 -2.23 -12.62 -4.76
N GLY A 83 -1.47 -11.94 -5.61
CA GLY A 83 -0.06 -12.22 -5.89
C GLY A 83 0.85 -11.07 -5.49
N SER A 84 2.15 -11.35 -5.38
CA SER A 84 3.18 -10.34 -5.17
C SER A 84 3.63 -9.75 -6.51
N THR A 85 3.36 -8.46 -6.72
CA THR A 85 3.98 -7.43 -7.62
C THR A 85 4.50 -7.76 -9.03
N PHE A 86 4.54 -9.01 -9.47
CA PHE A 86 5.11 -9.47 -10.72
C PHE A 86 4.10 -10.33 -11.45
N CYS A 87 3.47 -9.75 -12.48
CA CYS A 87 2.74 -10.52 -13.47
C CYS A 87 3.16 -10.08 -14.88
N PHE A 88 3.02 -10.98 -15.84
CA PHE A 88 3.34 -10.70 -17.24
C PHE A 88 2.20 -10.00 -17.99
N ASN A 89 1.15 -10.71 -18.42
CA ASN A 89 0.15 -10.13 -19.36
C ASN A 89 -1.30 -10.17 -18.87
N GLN A 90 -1.61 -10.91 -17.79
CA GLN A 90 -2.99 -11.06 -17.28
C GLN A 90 -3.06 -10.81 -15.78
N CYS A 91 -2.81 -9.57 -15.38
CA CYS A 91 -3.10 -9.15 -14.01
C CYS A 91 -3.51 -7.70 -13.90
N ILE A 92 -4.01 -7.40 -12.71
CA ILE A 92 -4.56 -6.11 -12.36
C ILE A 92 -3.89 -5.66 -11.08
N ASN A 93 -3.12 -4.58 -11.18
CA ASN A 93 -2.52 -3.95 -10.01
C ASN A 93 -3.59 -3.07 -9.35
N ILE A 94 -3.90 -3.32 -8.09
CA ILE A 94 -4.93 -2.60 -7.33
C ILE A 94 -4.32 -1.88 -6.13
N PRO A 95 -4.91 -0.76 -5.68
CA PRO A 95 -4.51 -0.15 -4.41
C PRO A 95 -4.93 -1.06 -3.25
N VAL A 96 -3.99 -1.37 -2.35
CA VAL A 96 -4.24 -2.20 -1.16
C VAL A 96 -5.19 -1.48 -0.19
N GLU A 97 -5.00 -0.17 -0.09
CA GLU A 97 -5.71 0.72 0.82
C GLU A 97 -6.33 1.87 0.05
N TYR A 98 -7.52 2.29 0.49
CA TYR A 98 -8.20 3.49 0.04
C TYR A 98 -8.56 4.36 1.24
N SER A 99 -8.01 5.57 1.29
CA SER A 99 -8.29 6.54 2.35
C SER A 99 -9.55 7.33 2.02
N ILE A 100 -10.45 7.41 2.99
CA ILE A 100 -11.70 8.17 2.95
C ILE A 100 -11.57 9.31 3.95
N ASP A 101 -11.73 10.55 3.49
CA ASP A 101 -11.82 11.74 4.34
C ASP A 101 -12.96 12.59 3.80
N ASN A 102 -14.02 12.74 4.59
CA ASN A 102 -15.26 13.29 4.10
C ASN A 102 -16.02 14.11 5.13
N TYR A 103 -16.83 15.05 4.64
CA TYR A 103 -17.60 16.00 5.44
C TYR A 103 -19.10 15.86 5.14
N VAL A 104 -19.89 15.76 6.19
CA VAL A 104 -21.35 15.68 6.14
C VAL A 104 -21.93 16.92 6.82
N THR A 105 -22.60 17.75 6.04
CA THR A 105 -23.35 18.89 6.59
C THR A 105 -24.62 18.39 7.25
N LEU A 106 -24.78 18.69 8.54
CA LEU A 106 -26.00 18.55 9.32
C LEU A 106 -26.56 19.96 9.61
N ASN A 107 -27.83 20.08 10.02
CA ASN A 107 -28.48 21.38 10.19
C ASN A 107 -27.71 22.36 11.09
N ASN A 108 -26.98 21.86 12.10
CA ASN A 108 -26.34 22.69 13.14
C ASN A 108 -24.84 22.44 13.34
N CYS A 109 -24.22 21.57 12.54
CA CYS A 109 -22.78 21.28 12.62
C CYS A 109 -22.29 20.57 11.36
N ILE A 110 -20.96 20.45 11.23
CA ILE A 110 -20.32 19.66 10.19
C ILE A 110 -19.71 18.42 10.84
N LEU A 111 -20.12 17.25 10.38
CA LEU A 111 -19.50 16.00 10.78
C LEU A 111 -18.40 15.66 9.80
N ARG A 112 -17.17 15.53 10.27
CA ARG A 112 -16.08 14.96 9.49
C ARG A 112 -15.87 13.51 9.90
N PHE A 113 -15.76 12.62 8.92
CA PHE A 113 -15.34 11.24 9.16
C PHE A 113 -14.16 10.85 8.29
N GLN A 114 -13.23 10.12 8.90
CA GLN A 114 -12.05 9.58 8.25
C GLN A 114 -12.00 8.07 8.45
N ALA A 115 -11.74 7.32 7.40
CA ALA A 115 -11.64 5.87 7.44
C ALA A 115 -10.64 5.35 6.39
N THR A 116 -10.14 4.13 6.59
CA THR A 116 -9.31 3.43 5.62
C THR A 116 -10.02 2.13 5.23
N ALA A 117 -10.21 1.93 3.93
CA ALA A 117 -10.72 0.68 3.39
C ALA A 117 -9.58 -0.16 2.83
N VAL A 118 -9.61 -1.46 3.07
CA VAL A 118 -8.62 -2.45 2.60
C VAL A 118 -9.29 -3.54 1.79
N VAL A 119 -8.52 -4.17 0.91
CA VAL A 119 -9.00 -5.30 0.10
C VAL A 119 -9.40 -6.47 1.00
N SER A 120 -10.62 -6.98 0.80
CA SER A 120 -11.13 -8.14 1.51
C SER A 120 -10.69 -9.44 0.84
N ASN A 121 -10.02 -10.33 1.57
CA ASN A 121 -9.68 -11.65 1.05
C ASN A 121 -10.93 -12.51 0.78
N GLU A 122 -12.00 -12.31 1.55
CA GLU A 122 -13.26 -13.06 1.41
C GLU A 122 -14.04 -12.64 0.16
N HIS A 123 -13.85 -11.39 -0.30
CA HIS A 123 -14.62 -10.79 -1.40
C HIS A 123 -13.74 -10.49 -2.63
N LEU A 124 -12.58 -11.14 -2.77
CA LEU A 124 -11.66 -10.92 -3.91
C LEU A 124 -12.33 -11.13 -5.27
N ARG A 125 -13.26 -12.09 -5.35
CA ARG A 125 -14.02 -12.34 -6.57
C ARG A 125 -14.86 -11.12 -6.97
N LEU A 126 -15.55 -10.49 -6.02
CA LEU A 126 -16.37 -9.30 -6.28
C LEU A 126 -15.51 -8.12 -6.74
N LEU A 127 -14.29 -8.00 -6.20
CA LEU A 127 -13.33 -7.00 -6.65
C LEU A 127 -12.85 -7.29 -8.08
N ALA A 128 -12.53 -8.54 -8.41
CA ALA A 128 -12.12 -8.92 -9.75
C ALA A 128 -13.22 -8.66 -10.79
N GLU A 129 -14.49 -8.86 -10.44
CA GLU A 129 -15.64 -8.59 -11.31
C GLU A 129 -15.75 -7.10 -11.73
N GLN A 130 -15.08 -6.17 -11.03
CA GLN A 130 -15.07 -4.75 -11.41
C GLN A 130 -14.18 -4.44 -12.61
N PHE A 131 -13.34 -5.38 -13.03
CA PHE A 131 -12.34 -5.16 -14.06
C PHE A 131 -12.55 -6.04 -15.28
N ASN A 132 -12.06 -5.56 -16.42
CA ASN A 132 -12.02 -6.36 -17.63
C ASN A 132 -10.72 -7.18 -17.68
N TRP A 133 -10.86 -8.50 -17.60
CA TRP A 133 -9.74 -9.46 -17.64
C TRP A 133 -9.39 -9.93 -19.05
N THR A 134 -10.24 -9.66 -20.04
CA THR A 134 -10.06 -10.14 -21.41
C THR A 134 -9.35 -9.10 -22.27
N ASN A 135 -8.51 -9.55 -23.20
CA ASN A 135 -7.81 -8.70 -24.18
C ASN A 135 -6.94 -7.60 -23.56
N LEU A 136 -6.28 -7.88 -22.43
CA LEU A 136 -5.27 -7.00 -21.86
C LEU A 136 -3.96 -7.15 -22.64
N ASP A 137 -3.57 -6.13 -23.41
CA ASP A 137 -2.27 -6.08 -24.10
C ASP A 137 -1.08 -5.97 -23.11
N LYS A 138 -1.35 -5.51 -21.89
CA LYS A 138 -0.39 -5.32 -20.79
C LYS A 138 -1.11 -5.31 -19.44
N PRO A 139 -0.40 -5.52 -18.31
CA PRO A 139 -0.98 -5.41 -16.98
C PRO A 139 -1.66 -4.07 -16.75
N GLN A 140 -2.82 -4.10 -16.08
CA GLN A 140 -3.50 -2.87 -15.68
C GLN A 140 -2.71 -2.19 -14.56
N THR A 141 -2.45 -0.90 -14.72
CA THR A 141 -1.73 -0.08 -13.74
C THR A 141 -2.61 0.29 -12.55
N VAL A 142 -2.00 0.60 -11.40
CA VAL A 142 -2.72 1.05 -10.20
C VAL A 142 -3.63 2.25 -10.51
N LYS A 143 -3.13 3.24 -11.26
CA LYS A 143 -3.91 4.44 -11.63
C LYS A 143 -5.17 4.12 -12.46
N GLN A 144 -5.10 3.12 -13.33
CA GLN A 144 -6.28 2.68 -14.08
C GLN A 144 -7.28 1.97 -13.16
N SER A 145 -6.79 1.16 -12.22
CA SER A 145 -7.63 0.52 -11.21
C SER A 145 -8.28 1.55 -10.30
N GLU A 146 -7.54 2.55 -9.82
CA GLU A 146 -8.05 3.68 -9.04
C GLU A 146 -9.18 4.39 -9.77
N TRP A 147 -9.02 4.67 -11.07
CA TRP A 147 -10.05 5.33 -11.87
C TRP A 147 -11.37 4.52 -11.90
N ILE A 148 -11.29 3.20 -12.07
CA ILE A 148 -12.46 2.31 -12.08
C ILE A 148 -13.11 2.28 -10.69
N LEU A 149 -12.29 2.09 -9.64
CA LEU A 149 -12.76 1.96 -8.26
C LEU A 149 -13.28 3.28 -7.68
N GLN A 150 -12.78 4.43 -8.14
CA GLN A 150 -13.14 5.74 -7.61
C GLN A 150 -14.65 5.99 -7.64
N LYS A 151 -15.33 5.59 -8.71
CA LYS A 151 -16.80 5.73 -8.82
C LYS A 151 -17.53 4.88 -7.78
N LEU A 152 -17.02 3.68 -7.49
CA LEU A 152 -17.59 2.76 -6.51
C LEU A 152 -17.39 3.30 -5.09
N PHE A 153 -16.19 3.76 -4.76
CA PHE A 153 -15.89 4.42 -3.48
C PHE A 153 -16.75 5.67 -3.28
N TYR A 154 -16.87 6.54 -4.28
CA TYR A 154 -17.75 7.72 -4.20
C TYR A 154 -19.20 7.32 -3.93
N THR A 155 -19.68 6.27 -4.57
CA THR A 155 -21.04 5.76 -4.35
C THR A 155 -21.22 5.27 -2.91
N ALA A 156 -20.26 4.49 -2.37
CA ALA A 156 -20.31 4.02 -1.00
C ALA A 156 -20.30 5.17 0.02
N VAL A 157 -19.43 6.16 -0.20
CA VAL A 157 -19.32 7.36 0.65
C VAL A 157 -20.61 8.18 0.60
N SER A 158 -21.13 8.50 -0.60
CA SER A 158 -22.37 9.26 -0.77
C SER A 158 -23.60 8.57 -0.15
N ARG A 159 -23.65 7.23 -0.19
CA ARG A 159 -24.69 6.45 0.50
C ARG A 159 -24.58 6.58 2.01
N ALA A 160 -23.37 6.47 2.56
CA ALA A 160 -23.13 6.67 3.99
C ALA A 160 -23.48 8.10 4.44
N GLU A 161 -23.10 9.12 3.67
CA GLU A 161 -23.49 10.52 3.91
C GLU A 161 -25.00 10.68 3.98
N SER A 162 -25.72 10.19 2.95
CA SER A 162 -27.17 10.30 2.86
C SER A 162 -27.87 9.63 4.04
N SER A 163 -27.38 8.46 4.45
CA SER A 163 -27.89 7.75 5.65
C SER A 163 -27.62 8.52 6.93
N VAL A 164 -26.44 9.14 7.07
CA VAL A 164 -26.13 9.98 8.24
C VAL A 164 -27.06 11.20 8.26
N GLN A 165 -27.22 11.91 7.14
CA GLN A 165 -28.12 13.05 7.04
C GLN A 165 -29.56 12.66 7.34
N SER A 166 -30.07 11.56 6.77
CA SER A 166 -31.47 11.18 7.00
C SER A 166 -31.80 10.87 8.47
N ASN A 167 -30.83 10.40 9.24
CA ASN A 167 -31.04 9.95 10.62
C ASN A 167 -30.63 10.98 11.68
N PHE A 168 -29.66 11.84 11.36
CA PHE A 168 -29.02 12.71 12.35
C PHE A 168 -29.16 14.20 12.05
N ASN A 169 -29.75 14.60 10.92
CA ASN A 169 -29.83 16.01 10.53
C ASN A 169 -30.60 16.89 11.54
N SER A 170 -31.57 16.32 12.28
CA SER A 170 -32.36 17.05 13.28
C SER A 170 -31.83 16.91 14.72
N VAL A 171 -30.82 16.08 14.97
CA VAL A 171 -30.31 15.84 16.33
C VAL A 171 -29.26 16.90 16.68
N ALA A 172 -29.27 17.36 17.92
CA ALA A 172 -28.29 18.33 18.39
C ALA A 172 -26.86 17.77 18.34
N CYS A 173 -25.88 18.61 18.01
CA CYS A 173 -24.47 18.22 17.97
C CYS A 173 -23.77 18.43 19.33
N THR A 174 -24.34 19.25 20.21
CA THR A 174 -23.80 19.60 21.53
C THR A 174 -24.90 19.61 22.58
N GLY A 175 -24.55 19.37 23.84
CA GLY A 175 -25.47 19.39 24.99
C GLY A 175 -25.88 17.99 25.46
N ALA A 176 -26.90 17.92 26.31
CA ALA A 176 -27.36 16.67 26.93
C ALA A 176 -28.03 15.70 25.93
N GLU A 177 -28.54 16.22 24.82
CA GLU A 177 -29.18 15.45 23.73
C GLU A 177 -28.23 15.25 22.53
N ALA A 178 -26.93 15.48 22.70
CA ALA A 178 -25.95 15.30 21.64
C ALA A 178 -25.84 13.83 21.21
N ILE A 179 -25.73 13.59 19.91
CA ILE A 179 -25.49 12.24 19.40
C ILE A 179 -24.17 11.72 19.97
N PRO A 180 -24.14 10.53 20.59
CA PRO A 180 -22.88 9.93 21.01
C PRO A 180 -21.98 9.67 19.79
N LEU A 181 -20.74 10.17 19.82
CA LEU A 181 -19.78 9.98 18.72
C LEU A 181 -19.60 8.51 18.36
N ARG A 182 -19.58 7.62 19.37
CA ARG A 182 -19.49 6.17 19.13
C ARG A 182 -20.66 5.62 18.31
N SER A 183 -21.88 6.13 18.51
CA SER A 183 -23.03 5.74 17.71
C SER A 183 -22.89 6.19 16.25
N LEU A 184 -22.35 7.39 16.02
CA LEU A 184 -22.02 7.87 14.67
C LEU A 184 -20.95 7.01 14.00
N GLN A 185 -19.89 6.65 14.72
CA GLN A 185 -18.82 5.80 14.20
C GLN A 185 -19.35 4.43 13.74
N VAL A 186 -20.12 3.74 14.59
CA VAL A 186 -20.73 2.44 14.27
C VAL A 186 -21.72 2.56 13.10
N TYR A 187 -22.49 3.65 13.07
CA TYR A 187 -23.46 3.86 12.00
C TYR A 187 -22.78 4.09 10.64
N ILE A 188 -21.74 4.93 10.61
CA ILE A 188 -20.93 5.19 9.41
C ILE A 188 -20.22 3.90 8.97
N GLU A 189 -19.61 3.16 9.90
CA GLU A 189 -18.98 1.88 9.62
C GLU A 189 -19.95 0.89 8.96
N THR A 190 -21.13 0.72 9.55
CA THR A 190 -22.16 -0.22 9.06
C THR A 190 -22.57 0.13 7.62
N ASN A 191 -22.83 1.41 7.33
CA ASN A 191 -23.27 1.85 6.01
C ASN A 191 -22.14 1.78 4.97
N LEU A 192 -20.91 2.14 5.35
CA LEU A 192 -19.75 2.02 4.47
C LEU A 192 -19.48 0.55 4.15
N ASN A 193 -19.34 -0.32 5.16
CA ASN A 193 -19.07 -1.75 4.95
C ASN A 193 -20.17 -2.44 4.12
N ALA A 194 -21.44 -2.07 4.32
CA ALA A 194 -22.54 -2.61 3.51
C ALA A 194 -22.35 -2.37 2.00
N HIS A 195 -21.69 -1.28 1.60
CA HIS A 195 -21.43 -0.96 0.19
C HIS A 195 -20.03 -1.36 -0.26
N LEU A 196 -19.00 -1.17 0.56
CA LEU A 196 -17.62 -1.56 0.27
C LEU A 196 -17.52 -3.07 -0.01
N ASN A 197 -18.24 -3.88 0.76
CA ASN A 197 -18.26 -5.34 0.58
C ASN A 197 -18.79 -5.76 -0.79
N LEU A 198 -19.64 -4.96 -1.43
CA LEU A 198 -20.21 -5.26 -2.76
C LEU A 198 -19.17 -5.27 -3.88
N PHE A 199 -18.03 -4.61 -3.67
CA PHE A 199 -16.94 -4.56 -4.63
C PHE A 199 -15.58 -4.94 -4.02
N GLY A 200 -15.62 -5.65 -2.89
CA GLY A 200 -14.47 -6.37 -2.34
C GLY A 200 -13.53 -5.57 -1.43
N TYR A 201 -14.00 -4.47 -0.84
CA TYR A 201 -13.29 -3.74 0.21
C TYR A 201 -14.00 -3.85 1.56
N VAL A 202 -13.25 -3.72 2.65
CA VAL A 202 -13.80 -3.58 4.02
C VAL A 202 -13.08 -2.44 4.73
N LEU A 203 -13.68 -1.87 5.77
CA LEU A 203 -12.96 -0.94 6.64
C LEU A 203 -11.92 -1.67 7.50
N GLU A 204 -10.71 -1.14 7.55
CA GLU A 204 -9.62 -1.65 8.39
C GLU A 204 -9.91 -1.45 9.90
N SER A 205 -10.59 -0.36 10.22
CA SER A 205 -10.92 0.02 11.60
C SER A 205 -12.15 0.93 11.65
N LEU A 206 -12.66 1.15 12.88
CA LEU A 206 -13.74 2.11 13.14
C LEU A 206 -13.37 3.50 12.59
N PRO A 207 -14.29 4.17 11.86
CA PRO A 207 -14.07 5.52 11.38
C PRO A 207 -13.75 6.49 12.52
N LYS A 208 -12.81 7.41 12.30
CA LYS A 208 -12.61 8.56 13.19
C LYS A 208 -13.67 9.59 12.85
N VAL A 209 -14.41 10.05 13.85
CA VAL A 209 -15.48 11.04 13.66
C VAL A 209 -15.19 12.25 14.54
N THR A 210 -15.24 13.43 13.94
CA THR A 210 -15.17 14.72 14.63
C THR A 210 -16.38 15.56 14.27
N LEU A 211 -16.90 16.32 15.24
CA LEU A 211 -17.94 17.32 15.03
C LEU A 211 -17.27 18.69 15.07
N GLU A 212 -17.51 19.48 14.02
CA GLU A 212 -17.01 20.84 13.82
C GLU A 212 -18.17 21.85 13.80
#